data_AF-A0A536YNM8-F1
#
_entry.id   AF-A0A536YNM8-F1
#
_cell.length_a   1.000
_cell.length_b   1.000
_cell.length_c   1.000
_cell.angle_alpha   90.00
_cell.angle_beta   90.00
_cell.angle_gamma   90.00
#
_symmetry.space_group_name_H-M   'P 1'
#
loop_
_entity.id
_entity.type
_entity.pdbx_description
1 polymer ?
#
loop_
_entity_poly.entity_id
_entity_poly.type
_entity_poly.pdbx_seq_one_letter_code
_entity_poly.pdbx_strand_id
1 'polypeptide(L)'
;MALIGPARRGSFPVCLPFVNVLYEDSGGFKVATVLADSVNTLQVEAPHGKRAKIKSRDVLLRFPEPGAVELLARAEALAGGIDADFLWQCCGTEEFGFTELAREYCGRTPSAVEAAGILVKLHSAPMYFYRKGRGRYRAAPPETLRAALVGIERKKQQQMQISAWAEQLEHGAFPEEFRPLREQLLYKPDRNRAETKALEEACAKTGMSPAKLVERCGALPSSYDYHLNRFLYEYFPKGTDFPLKFEIAEPRALPVAEVEAFSLDDAATTEIDDAFSLALLATGRLRVGIHIAAPALGFAPGSALDSVARERLSTVYMPGRKITMLPPEAIERFSLTEGAERLACSLYFDVRSDDFVVESHHTRAERVRIAANLRHQAVEELDAAFLTATSREDIPYSRELNTLWKFAGALERGRGKSSSGPERPDYAFHVEGHGENVRINIVERRRGTPLDKLVAELMIAVNSTWGKLLDDHDVAAIYRVQSAGKVRMTTSAMAHLGLGISHYAWTSSPLRRYVDLVNQWQLLALLDGKAPPFSRNADIMLAAV
;
A
#
# COMPACT_ATOMS: atom_id res chain seq x y z
N MET A 1 59.41 -50.17 75.44
CA MET A 1 58.81 -50.11 76.79
C MET A 1 58.14 -48.75 76.96
N ALA A 2 56.98 -48.76 77.61
CA ALA A 2 56.00 -47.71 77.88
C ALA A 2 56.51 -46.26 78.07
N LEU A 3 55.66 -45.26 77.76
CA LEU A 3 54.87 -44.56 78.78
C LEU A 3 54.00 -43.43 78.20
N ILE A 4 52.83 -43.29 78.81
CA ILE A 4 51.77 -42.29 78.61
C ILE A 4 52.17 -40.96 79.29
N GLY A 5 51.72 -39.82 78.75
CA GLY A 5 51.66 -38.52 79.44
C GLY A 5 50.48 -37.66 78.95
N PRO A 6 49.78 -36.88 79.80
CA PRO A 6 48.36 -36.56 79.61
C PRO A 6 48.04 -35.13 79.11
N ALA A 7 46.74 -34.95 78.85
CA ALA A 7 46.04 -33.84 78.21
C ALA A 7 46.21 -32.43 78.82
N ARG A 8 46.08 -31.40 77.97
CA ARG A 8 45.64 -30.05 78.34
C ARG A 8 44.27 -29.75 77.75
N ARG A 9 43.35 -29.34 78.63
CA ARG A 9 41.99 -28.88 78.35
C ARG A 9 42.04 -27.54 77.59
N GLY A 10 41.44 -27.51 76.40
CA GLY A 10 41.05 -26.29 75.71
C GLY A 10 39.55 -26.05 75.93
N SER A 11 39.22 -24.87 76.44
CA SER A 11 37.86 -24.35 76.63
C SER A 11 37.06 -24.33 75.33
N PHE A 12 35.88 -24.96 75.32
CA PHE A 12 34.88 -24.81 74.25
C PHE A 12 34.18 -23.44 74.37
N PRO A 13 34.00 -22.68 73.29
CA PRO A 13 33.17 -21.49 73.32
C PRO A 13 31.68 -21.86 73.33
N VAL A 14 30.93 -21.09 74.11
CA VAL A 14 29.49 -21.16 74.34
C VAL A 14 28.71 -21.09 73.02
N CYS A 15 27.77 -22.01 72.83
CA CYS A 15 26.87 -22.09 71.67
C CYS A 15 25.91 -20.87 71.66
N LEU A 16 26.04 -19.99 70.67
CA LEU A 16 25.06 -18.93 70.39
C LEU A 16 23.82 -19.57 69.73
N PRO A 17 22.58 -19.16 70.06
CA PRO A 17 21.38 -19.75 69.47
C PRO A 17 21.37 -19.54 67.95
N PHE A 18 20.90 -20.54 67.19
CA PHE A 18 20.81 -20.51 65.73
C PHE A 18 20.00 -19.28 65.26
N VAL A 19 20.68 -18.27 64.71
CA VAL A 19 20.04 -17.06 64.17
C VAL A 19 19.70 -17.29 62.69
N ASN A 20 18.48 -16.98 62.28
CA ASN A 20 18.07 -17.00 60.87
C ASN A 20 18.38 -15.65 60.21
N VAL A 21 18.56 -15.63 58.88
CA VAL A 21 18.81 -14.43 58.08
C VAL A 21 17.87 -14.31 56.89
N LEU A 22 17.38 -13.08 56.67
CA LEU A 22 16.76 -12.62 55.43
C LEU A 22 17.83 -11.85 54.68
N TYR A 23 18.09 -12.20 53.43
CA TYR A 23 19.12 -11.58 52.61
C TYR A 23 18.61 -11.39 51.18
N GLU A 24 19.26 -10.48 50.46
CA GLU A 24 18.93 -10.24 49.06
C GLU A 24 19.90 -10.97 48.14
N ASP A 25 19.35 -11.64 47.13
CA ASP A 25 20.13 -12.31 46.09
C ASP A 25 19.43 -12.19 44.75
N SER A 26 20.18 -11.74 43.74
CA SER A 26 19.71 -11.65 42.34
C SER A 26 18.40 -10.87 42.16
N GLY A 27 18.18 -9.84 42.99
CA GLY A 27 17.00 -8.98 42.95
C GLY A 27 15.79 -9.46 43.77
N GLY A 28 15.85 -10.66 44.36
CA GLY A 28 14.80 -11.23 45.21
C GLY A 28 15.23 -11.41 46.66
N PHE A 29 14.24 -11.67 47.53
CA PHE A 29 14.46 -11.94 48.96
C PHE A 29 14.57 -13.44 49.23
N LYS A 30 15.58 -13.82 50.01
CA LYS A 30 15.84 -15.22 50.39
C LYS A 30 16.05 -15.32 51.89
N VAL A 31 15.80 -16.50 52.41
CA VAL A 31 15.90 -16.83 53.84
C VAL A 31 16.79 -18.04 54.03
N ALA A 32 17.55 -18.06 55.12
CA ALA A 32 18.43 -19.18 55.45
C ALA A 32 18.77 -19.19 56.95
N THR A 33 19.15 -20.36 57.47
CA THR A 33 19.65 -20.54 58.83
C THR A 33 21.16 -20.32 58.84
N VAL A 34 21.71 -19.55 59.80
CA VAL A 34 23.16 -19.31 59.88
C VAL A 34 23.85 -20.52 60.49
N LEU A 35 24.83 -21.09 59.76
CA LEU A 35 25.69 -22.18 60.21
C LEU A 35 27.00 -21.67 60.82
N ALA A 36 27.59 -20.63 60.23
CA ALA A 36 28.78 -19.97 60.74
C ALA A 36 28.78 -18.48 60.35
N ASP A 37 29.20 -17.63 61.29
CA ASP A 37 29.22 -16.17 61.11
C ASP A 37 30.67 -15.66 61.14
N SER A 38 31.11 -15.01 60.07
CA SER A 38 32.43 -14.40 59.96
C SER A 38 32.29 -12.93 59.59
N VAL A 39 33.32 -12.14 59.90
CA VAL A 39 33.31 -10.66 59.78
C VAL A 39 32.67 -10.15 58.48
N ASN A 40 33.03 -10.72 57.32
CA ASN A 40 32.55 -10.26 56.01
C ASN A 40 31.60 -11.24 55.30
N THR A 41 31.41 -12.45 55.81
CA THR A 41 30.62 -13.49 55.15
C THR A 41 29.96 -14.43 56.14
N LEU A 42 28.77 -14.93 55.81
CA LEU A 42 28.08 -15.97 56.58
C LEU A 42 28.03 -17.26 55.76
N GLN A 43 28.23 -18.40 56.41
CA GLN A 43 27.81 -19.70 55.88
C GLN A 43 26.38 -19.96 56.35
N VAL A 44 25.49 -20.19 55.39
CA VAL A 44 24.05 -20.34 55.64
C VAL A 44 23.52 -21.59 54.97
N GLU A 45 22.45 -22.16 55.53
CA GLU A 45 21.70 -23.28 54.98
C GLU A 45 20.30 -22.81 54.60
N ALA A 46 19.98 -22.89 53.31
CA ALA A 46 18.66 -22.53 52.82
C ALA A 46 17.60 -23.59 53.24
N PRO A 47 16.30 -23.25 53.25
CA PRO A 47 15.20 -24.16 53.61
C PRO A 47 15.19 -25.55 52.94
N HIS A 48 15.82 -25.67 51.77
CA HIS A 48 15.94 -26.90 50.97
C HIS A 48 17.26 -27.66 51.22
N GLY A 49 17.96 -27.36 52.32
CA GLY A 49 19.22 -28.03 52.73
C GLY A 49 20.47 -27.58 51.97
N LYS A 50 20.34 -26.66 51.01
CA LYS A 50 21.48 -26.16 50.24
C LYS A 50 22.31 -25.18 51.06
N ARG A 51 23.60 -25.48 51.22
CA ARG A 51 24.56 -24.60 51.90
C ARG A 51 25.17 -23.59 50.93
N ALA A 52 25.29 -22.35 51.38
CA ALA A 52 25.85 -21.26 50.60
C ALA A 52 26.68 -20.32 51.48
N LYS A 53 27.61 -19.59 50.85
CA LYS A 53 28.36 -18.51 51.49
C LYS A 53 27.83 -17.18 50.97
N ILE A 54 27.24 -16.37 51.84
CA ILE A 54 26.71 -15.04 51.51
C ILE A 54 27.57 -13.95 52.13
N LYS A 55 27.57 -12.73 51.57
CA LYS A 55 28.32 -11.60 52.15
C LYS A 55 27.49 -10.97 53.25
N SER A 56 28.10 -10.55 54.35
CA SER A 56 27.39 -9.92 55.48
C SER A 56 26.60 -8.67 55.05
N ARG A 57 27.10 -7.94 54.06
CA ARG A 57 26.43 -6.76 53.46
C ARG A 57 25.17 -7.06 52.64
N ASP A 58 24.91 -8.33 52.31
CA ASP A 58 23.73 -8.77 51.56
C ASP A 58 22.57 -9.17 52.52
N VAL A 59 22.86 -9.29 53.82
CA VAL A 59 21.87 -9.60 54.88
C VAL A 59 21.05 -8.35 55.21
N LEU A 60 19.73 -8.50 55.17
CA LEU A 60 18.74 -7.47 55.45
C LEU A 60 18.21 -7.53 56.89
N LEU A 61 17.99 -8.75 57.42
CA LEU A 61 17.48 -8.96 58.77
C LEU A 61 18.07 -10.24 59.37
N ARG A 62 18.40 -10.19 60.66
CA ARG A 62 18.69 -11.36 61.50
C ARG A 62 17.52 -11.57 62.46
N PHE A 63 17.01 -12.79 62.57
CA PHE A 63 15.80 -13.06 63.36
C PHE A 63 15.85 -14.44 64.05
N PRO A 64 15.26 -14.57 65.25
CA PRO A 64 15.19 -15.85 65.96
C PRO A 64 13.99 -16.70 65.52
N GLU A 65 12.84 -16.08 65.28
CA GLU A 65 11.56 -16.74 64.94
C GLU A 65 10.77 -15.87 63.93
N PRO A 66 9.87 -16.45 63.11
CA PRO A 66 9.64 -17.89 62.92
C PRO A 66 10.83 -18.57 62.21
N GLY A 67 10.76 -19.88 61.97
CA GLY A 67 11.81 -20.58 61.21
C GLY A 67 12.00 -19.98 59.81
N ALA A 68 13.22 -20.09 59.25
CA ALA A 68 13.55 -19.51 57.94
C ALA A 68 12.55 -19.89 56.83
N VAL A 69 12.02 -21.12 56.84
CA VAL A 69 11.04 -21.63 55.87
C VAL A 69 9.74 -20.82 55.88
N GLU A 70 9.26 -20.41 57.06
CA GLU A 70 7.94 -19.78 57.23
C GLU A 70 7.96 -18.28 57.02
N LEU A 71 9.12 -17.62 57.18
CA LEU A 71 9.20 -16.16 57.21
C LEU A 71 8.65 -15.53 55.92
N LEU A 72 9.10 -15.98 54.74
CA LEU A 72 8.70 -15.36 53.46
C LEU A 72 7.21 -15.57 53.16
N ALA A 73 6.68 -16.78 53.37
CA ALA A 73 5.26 -17.05 53.13
C ALA A 73 4.36 -16.19 54.03
N ARG A 74 4.73 -16.03 55.31
CA ARG A 74 4.00 -15.16 56.25
C ARG A 74 4.17 -13.67 55.92
N ALA A 75 5.36 -13.27 55.47
CA ALA A 75 5.63 -11.91 55.03
C ALA A 75 4.85 -11.54 53.76
N GLU A 76 4.73 -12.44 52.79
CA GLU A 76 3.93 -12.25 51.58
C GLU A 76 2.44 -12.15 51.90
N ALA A 77 1.93 -13.02 52.77
CA ALA A 77 0.54 -12.94 53.24
C ALA A 77 0.26 -11.60 53.95
N LEU A 78 1.18 -11.15 54.81
CA LEU A 78 1.06 -9.85 55.48
C LEU A 78 1.14 -8.69 54.47
N ALA A 79 2.07 -8.74 53.52
CA ALA A 79 2.22 -7.74 52.47
C ALA A 79 0.96 -7.60 51.60
N GLY A 80 0.25 -8.70 51.33
CA GLY A 80 -1.03 -8.69 50.62
C GLY A 80 -2.13 -7.90 51.33
N GLY A 81 -2.07 -7.79 52.67
CA GLY A 81 -3.01 -7.03 53.48
C GLY A 81 -2.63 -5.57 53.76
N ILE A 82 -1.41 -5.14 53.40
CA ILE A 82 -0.96 -3.75 53.59
C ILE A 82 -1.49 -2.89 52.44
N ASP A 83 -2.13 -1.76 52.76
CA ASP A 83 -2.44 -0.72 51.79
C ASP A 83 -1.17 0.08 51.44
N ALA A 84 -0.84 0.16 50.15
CA ALA A 84 0.34 0.86 49.67
C ALA A 84 0.22 2.38 49.87
N ASP A 85 -0.99 2.93 49.74
CA ASP A 85 -1.23 4.37 49.88
C ASP A 85 -1.09 4.80 51.33
N PHE A 86 -1.70 4.04 52.26
CA PHE A 86 -1.51 4.26 53.69
C PHE A 86 -0.05 4.11 54.10
N LEU A 87 0.63 3.05 53.65
CA LEU A 87 2.06 2.87 53.93
C LEU A 87 2.92 4.03 53.39
N TRP A 88 2.56 4.58 52.22
CA TRP A 88 3.22 5.75 51.64
C TRP A 88 2.96 7.01 52.44
N GLN A 89 1.74 7.20 52.97
CA GLN A 89 1.41 8.30 53.88
C GLN A 89 2.16 8.22 55.22
N CYS A 90 2.53 7.00 55.66
CA CYS A 90 3.36 6.79 56.85
C CYS A 90 4.85 7.13 56.62
N CYS A 91 5.28 7.44 55.39
CA CYS A 91 6.69 7.70 55.09
C CYS A 91 6.97 9.21 54.93
N GLY A 92 8.14 9.65 55.41
CA GLY A 92 8.69 10.96 55.04
C GLY A 92 9.22 11.02 53.59
N THR A 93 9.67 12.21 53.15
CA THR A 93 10.27 12.42 51.82
C THR A 93 11.73 11.97 51.71
N GLU A 94 12.37 11.69 52.84
CA GLU A 94 13.76 11.26 52.91
C GLU A 94 13.93 9.75 52.66
N GLU A 95 15.17 9.32 52.47
CA GLU A 95 15.48 7.89 52.34
C GLU A 95 15.37 7.19 53.70
N PHE A 96 14.65 6.07 53.77
CA PHE A 96 14.41 5.31 55.00
C PHE A 96 14.76 3.83 54.85
N GLY A 97 15.03 3.17 55.98
CA GLY A 97 15.19 1.72 56.06
C GLY A 97 13.84 1.00 56.23
N PHE A 98 13.70 -0.18 55.64
CA PHE A 98 12.45 -0.96 55.77
C PHE A 98 12.10 -1.34 57.22
N THR A 99 13.10 -1.52 58.08
CA THR A 99 12.90 -1.83 59.51
C THR A 99 12.45 -0.62 60.33
N GLU A 100 12.89 0.58 59.94
CA GLU A 100 12.46 1.85 60.54
C GLU A 100 10.98 2.09 60.22
N LEU A 101 10.62 1.96 58.94
CA LEU A 101 9.23 2.07 58.51
C LEU A 101 8.35 0.97 59.13
N ALA A 102 8.84 -0.26 59.25
CA ALA A 102 8.08 -1.32 59.91
C ALA A 102 7.79 -1.01 61.39
N ARG A 103 8.72 -0.35 62.09
CA ARG A 103 8.51 0.10 63.47
C ARG A 103 7.47 1.21 63.55
N GLU A 104 7.53 2.17 62.62
CA GLU A 104 6.57 3.26 62.52
C GLU A 104 5.16 2.75 62.20
N TYR A 105 5.04 1.88 61.21
CA TYR A 105 3.78 1.24 60.81
C TYR A 105 3.15 0.40 61.92
N CYS A 106 3.96 -0.37 62.67
CA CYS A 106 3.46 -1.19 63.77
C CYS A 106 3.23 -0.41 65.08
N GLY A 107 3.78 0.80 65.23
CA GLY A 107 3.79 1.57 66.48
C GLY A 107 4.58 0.93 67.63
N ARG A 108 5.29 -0.17 67.36
CA ARG A 108 6.11 -0.94 68.31
C ARG A 108 7.27 -1.60 67.58
N THR A 109 8.18 -2.23 68.32
CA THR A 109 9.21 -3.09 67.71
C THR A 109 8.54 -4.16 66.85
N PRO A 110 8.82 -4.19 65.53
CA PRO A 110 8.18 -5.14 64.62
C PRO A 110 8.79 -6.53 64.82
N SER A 111 7.96 -7.56 64.69
CA SER A 111 8.41 -8.93 64.53
C SER A 111 9.14 -9.10 63.19
N ALA A 112 9.89 -10.19 63.04
CA ALA A 112 10.58 -10.46 61.78
C ALA A 112 9.63 -10.58 60.58
N VAL A 113 8.43 -11.14 60.80
CA VAL A 113 7.37 -11.27 59.79
C VAL A 113 6.85 -9.89 59.38
N GLU A 114 6.62 -8.98 60.32
CA GLU A 114 6.14 -7.62 60.04
C GLU A 114 7.20 -6.81 59.29
N ALA A 115 8.47 -6.86 59.72
CA ALA A 115 9.56 -6.20 59.02
C ALA A 115 9.76 -6.75 57.61
N ALA A 116 9.74 -8.08 57.44
CA ALA A 116 9.83 -8.71 56.13
C ALA A 116 8.60 -8.41 55.25
N GLY A 117 7.39 -8.34 55.81
CA GLY A 117 6.17 -8.03 55.06
C GLY A 117 6.14 -6.60 54.55
N ILE A 118 6.59 -5.63 55.36
CA ILE A 118 6.79 -4.24 54.92
C ILE A 118 7.82 -4.19 53.79
N LEU A 119 8.95 -4.89 53.93
CA LEU A 119 9.96 -4.97 52.87
C LEU A 119 9.40 -5.56 51.55
N VAL A 120 8.61 -6.63 51.64
CA VAL A 120 7.94 -7.25 50.48
C VAL A 120 6.95 -6.26 49.84
N LYS A 121 6.18 -5.51 50.65
CA LYS A 121 5.25 -4.50 50.15
C LYS A 121 5.96 -3.34 49.45
N LEU A 122 7.04 -2.83 50.04
CA LEU A 122 7.86 -1.76 49.44
C LEU A 122 8.44 -2.21 48.09
N HIS A 123 8.87 -3.48 48.00
CA HIS A 123 9.44 -4.03 46.77
C HIS A 123 8.38 -4.28 45.68
N SER A 124 7.15 -4.68 46.05
CA SER A 124 6.06 -4.96 45.10
C SER A 124 5.29 -3.71 44.65
N ALA A 125 5.54 -2.55 45.26
CA ALA A 125 4.90 -1.27 44.95
C ALA A 125 5.90 -0.19 44.47
N PRO A 126 6.64 -0.40 43.35
CA PRO A 126 7.70 0.50 42.90
C PRO A 126 7.23 1.90 42.49
N MET A 127 5.93 2.09 42.26
CA MET A 127 5.34 3.41 41.97
C MET A 127 5.24 4.28 43.23
N TYR A 128 5.04 3.65 44.39
CA TYR A 128 4.96 4.30 45.69
C TYR A 128 6.35 4.43 46.32
N PHE A 129 7.24 3.47 46.09
CA PHE A 129 8.53 3.40 46.77
C PHE A 129 9.69 3.15 45.80
N TYR A 130 10.59 4.13 45.71
CA TYR A 130 11.80 4.04 44.90
C TYR A 130 12.91 3.38 45.69
N ARG A 131 13.42 2.27 45.16
CA ARG A 131 14.56 1.58 45.73
C ARG A 131 15.83 2.41 45.60
N LYS A 132 16.53 2.66 46.72
CA LYS A 132 17.80 3.43 46.78
C LYS A 132 19.01 2.60 47.20
N GLY A 133 18.76 1.46 47.83
CA GLY A 133 19.79 0.51 48.21
C GLY A 133 19.17 -0.81 48.64
N ARG A 134 19.93 -1.60 49.41
CA ARG A 134 19.45 -2.84 50.00
C ARG A 134 18.68 -2.52 51.27
N GLY A 135 17.40 -2.89 51.29
CA GLY A 135 16.50 -2.52 52.39
C GLY A 135 16.25 -1.02 52.53
N ARG A 136 16.67 -0.19 51.56
CA ARG A 136 16.52 1.27 51.59
C ARG A 136 15.66 1.78 50.46
N TYR A 137 14.70 2.61 50.82
CA TYR A 137 13.66 3.11 49.94
C TYR A 137 13.46 4.61 50.15
N ARG A 138 12.82 5.24 49.18
CA ARG A 138 12.34 6.62 49.27
C ARG A 138 10.92 6.67 48.74
N ALA A 139 10.03 7.35 49.45
CA ALA A 139 8.67 7.56 48.98
C ALA A 139 8.68 8.33 47.65
N ALA A 140 7.78 7.97 46.73
CA ALA A 140 7.57 8.72 45.51
C ALA A 140 7.05 10.13 45.84
N PRO A 141 7.54 11.20 45.19
CA PRO A 141 7.00 12.53 45.37
C PRO A 141 5.49 12.55 45.03
N PRO A 142 4.65 13.33 45.77
CA PRO A 142 3.20 13.33 45.58
C PRO A 142 2.76 13.59 44.13
N GLU A 143 3.42 14.52 43.43
CA GLU A 143 3.11 14.83 42.02
C GLU A 143 3.43 13.66 41.09
N THR A 144 4.57 13.01 41.30
CA THR A 144 5.00 11.85 40.49
C THR A 144 4.11 10.64 40.74
N LEU A 145 3.74 10.37 41.99
CA LEU A 145 2.81 9.30 42.35
C LEU A 145 1.43 9.56 41.75
N ARG A 146 0.90 10.78 41.87
CA ARG A 146 -0.40 11.15 41.27
C ARG A 146 -0.38 10.97 39.75
N ALA A 147 0.64 11.47 39.06
CA ALA A 147 0.77 11.32 37.61
C ALA A 147 0.87 9.84 37.18
N ALA A 148 1.60 9.03 37.95
CA ALA A 148 1.71 7.59 37.74
C ALA A 148 0.35 6.87 37.89
N LEU A 149 -0.38 7.14 38.98
CA LEU A 149 -1.67 6.53 39.24
C LEU A 149 -2.72 6.92 38.19
N VAL A 150 -2.76 8.20 37.79
CA VAL A 150 -3.61 8.67 36.68
C VAL A 150 -3.24 7.97 35.37
N GLY A 151 -1.95 7.78 35.08
CA GLY A 151 -1.50 7.06 33.89
C GLY A 151 -1.92 5.59 33.87
N ILE A 152 -1.88 4.91 35.02
CA ILE A 152 -2.34 3.52 35.17
C ILE A 152 -3.85 3.44 34.96
N GLU A 153 -4.60 4.30 35.63
CA GLU A 153 -6.07 4.30 35.53
C GLU A 153 -6.50 4.60 34.09
N ARG A 154 -5.86 5.56 33.42
CA ARG A 154 -6.11 5.86 32.00
C ARG A 154 -5.80 4.66 31.10
N LYS A 155 -4.69 3.95 31.31
CA LYS A 155 -4.36 2.71 30.57
C LYS A 155 -5.37 1.60 30.82
N LYS A 156 -5.81 1.45 32.07
CA LYS A 156 -6.85 0.48 32.46
C LYS A 156 -8.17 0.79 31.76
N GLN A 157 -8.60 2.05 31.78
CA GLN A 157 -9.80 2.52 31.07
C GLN A 157 -9.69 2.29 29.57
N GLN A 158 -8.55 2.63 28.97
CA GLN A 158 -8.31 2.37 27.55
C GLN A 158 -8.38 0.88 27.21
N GLN A 159 -7.80 0.01 28.04
CA GLN A 159 -7.86 -1.44 27.82
C GLN A 159 -9.28 -1.98 27.98
N MET A 160 -10.04 -1.49 28.97
CA MET A 160 -11.46 -1.85 29.14
C MET A 160 -12.28 -1.46 27.92
N GLN A 161 -12.05 -0.26 27.36
CA GLN A 161 -12.70 0.19 26.14
C GLN A 161 -12.32 -0.68 24.93
N ILE A 162 -11.04 -1.00 24.76
CA ILE A 162 -10.55 -1.89 23.69
C ILE A 162 -11.25 -3.25 23.76
N SER A 163 -11.29 -3.85 24.94
CA SER A 163 -11.93 -5.15 25.13
C SER A 163 -13.45 -5.09 24.94
N ALA A 164 -14.11 -4.00 25.35
CA ALA A 164 -15.54 -3.79 25.11
C ALA A 164 -15.86 -3.67 23.60
N TRP A 165 -15.05 -2.94 22.83
CA TRP A 165 -15.20 -2.88 21.38
C TRP A 165 -14.90 -4.23 20.71
N ALA A 166 -13.88 -4.95 21.17
CA ALA A 166 -13.56 -6.28 20.66
C ALA A 166 -14.75 -7.24 20.86
N GLU A 167 -15.37 -7.22 22.05
CA GLU A 167 -16.55 -8.01 22.35
C GLU A 167 -17.75 -7.64 21.45
N GLN A 168 -17.98 -6.36 21.16
CA GLN A 168 -19.03 -5.95 20.21
C GLN A 168 -18.80 -6.55 18.80
N LEU A 169 -17.56 -6.49 18.31
CA LEU A 169 -17.18 -7.06 17.01
C LEU A 169 -17.36 -8.58 16.99
N GLU A 170 -16.99 -9.27 18.08
CA GLU A 170 -17.19 -10.72 18.24
C GLU A 170 -18.67 -11.12 18.10
N HIS A 171 -19.57 -10.28 18.64
CA HIS A 171 -21.03 -10.45 18.57
C HIS A 171 -21.66 -9.94 17.25
N GLY A 172 -20.85 -9.50 16.28
CA GLY A 172 -21.33 -9.04 14.97
C GLY A 172 -21.88 -7.62 14.96
N ALA A 173 -21.51 -6.78 15.93
CA ALA A 173 -21.85 -5.35 15.95
C ALA A 173 -20.61 -4.52 15.59
N PHE A 174 -20.71 -3.67 14.56
CA PHE A 174 -19.65 -2.74 14.21
C PHE A 174 -19.79 -1.44 15.04
N PRO A 175 -18.80 -1.07 15.89
CA PRO A 175 -18.92 0.11 16.74
C PRO A 175 -19.07 1.41 15.93
N GLU A 176 -19.86 2.36 16.44
CA GLU A 176 -20.09 3.65 15.78
C GLU A 176 -18.80 4.45 15.61
N GLU A 177 -17.89 4.38 16.58
CA GLU A 177 -16.59 5.05 16.54
C GLU A 177 -15.69 4.53 15.41
N PHE A 178 -15.95 3.30 14.92
CA PHE A 178 -15.16 2.69 13.86
C PHE A 178 -15.65 3.11 12.48
N ARG A 179 -16.90 3.59 12.33
CA ARG A 179 -17.48 3.99 11.03
C ARG A 179 -16.62 4.98 10.26
N PRO A 180 -16.18 6.13 10.81
CA PRO A 180 -15.33 7.07 10.08
C PRO A 180 -13.93 6.54 9.79
N LEU A 181 -13.51 5.46 10.46
CA LEU A 181 -12.19 4.87 10.35
C LEU A 181 -12.17 3.56 9.58
N ARG A 182 -13.32 3.08 9.10
CA ARG A 182 -13.49 1.75 8.51
C ARG A 182 -12.41 1.46 7.46
N GLU A 183 -12.20 2.39 6.54
CA GLU A 183 -11.21 2.24 5.46
C GLU A 183 -9.77 2.25 6.00
N GLN A 184 -9.46 3.15 6.94
CA GLN A 184 -8.15 3.16 7.60
C GLN A 184 -7.89 1.82 8.33
N LEU A 185 -8.88 1.31 9.07
CA LEU A 185 -8.79 0.05 9.80
C LEU A 185 -8.56 -1.15 8.88
N LEU A 186 -9.19 -1.16 7.69
CA LEU A 186 -9.07 -2.25 6.72
C LEU A 186 -7.82 -2.17 5.85
N TYR A 187 -7.40 -0.97 5.43
CA TYR A 187 -6.40 -0.79 4.36
C TYR A 187 -5.07 -0.21 4.84
N LYS A 188 -5.07 0.61 5.89
CA LYS A 188 -3.86 1.24 6.45
C LYS A 188 -3.95 1.36 7.98
N PRO A 189 -4.02 0.23 8.71
CA PRO A 189 -4.25 0.23 10.15
C PRO A 189 -3.11 0.90 10.90
N ASP A 190 -3.45 1.81 11.82
CA ASP A 190 -2.49 2.40 12.76
C ASP A 190 -2.49 1.58 14.05
N ARG A 191 -1.48 0.74 14.23
CA ARG A 191 -1.34 -0.16 15.39
C ARG A 191 -1.22 0.56 16.74
N ASN A 192 -1.03 1.88 16.75
CA ASN A 192 -1.03 2.65 17.99
C ASN A 192 -2.45 2.99 18.48
N ARG A 193 -3.43 2.99 17.58
CA ARG A 193 -4.84 3.31 17.87
C ARG A 193 -5.52 2.21 18.67
N ALA A 194 -6.49 2.61 19.49
CA ALA A 194 -7.26 1.69 20.32
C ALA A 194 -8.23 0.85 19.45
N GLU A 195 -8.81 1.47 18.42
CA GLU A 195 -9.74 0.86 17.48
C GLU A 195 -9.06 -0.27 16.69
N THR A 196 -7.84 -0.05 16.23
CA THR A 196 -7.03 -1.08 15.57
C THR A 196 -6.71 -2.25 16.50
N LYS A 197 -6.31 -1.97 17.74
CA LYS A 197 -6.04 -3.02 18.74
C LYS A 197 -7.28 -3.83 19.08
N ALA A 198 -8.44 -3.20 19.19
CA ALA A 198 -9.71 -3.88 19.43
C ALA A 198 -10.11 -4.78 18.26
N LEU A 199 -9.92 -4.32 17.01
CA LEU A 199 -10.13 -5.15 15.84
C LEU A 199 -9.16 -6.34 15.78
N GLU A 200 -7.87 -6.13 16.08
CA GLU A 200 -6.87 -7.20 16.16
C GLU A 200 -7.20 -8.21 17.27
N GLU A 201 -7.63 -7.75 18.44
CA GLU A 201 -8.08 -8.60 19.56
C GLU A 201 -9.29 -9.46 19.15
N ALA A 202 -10.30 -8.87 18.52
CA ALA A 202 -11.47 -9.59 18.05
C ALA A 202 -11.13 -10.59 16.92
N CYS A 203 -10.22 -10.23 16.01
CA CYS A 203 -9.71 -11.15 14.99
C CYS A 203 -8.99 -12.35 15.63
N ALA A 204 -8.16 -12.11 16.64
CA ALA A 204 -7.44 -13.17 17.35
C ALA A 204 -8.38 -14.16 18.05
N LYS A 205 -9.48 -13.67 18.66
CA LYS A 205 -10.47 -14.52 19.34
C LYS A 205 -11.38 -15.29 18.38
N THR A 206 -11.78 -14.65 17.27
CA THR A 206 -12.69 -15.27 16.29
C THR A 206 -11.99 -16.14 15.25
N GLY A 207 -10.69 -15.96 15.05
CA GLY A 207 -9.93 -16.57 13.97
C GLY A 207 -10.24 -16.00 12.58
N MET A 208 -10.99 -14.91 12.49
CA MET A 208 -11.35 -14.25 11.23
C MET A 208 -10.31 -13.22 10.82
N SER A 209 -10.17 -12.97 9.52
CA SER A 209 -9.43 -11.81 9.03
C SER A 209 -10.21 -10.51 9.32
N PRO A 210 -9.54 -9.35 9.40
CA PRO A 210 -10.22 -8.06 9.61
C PRO A 210 -11.38 -7.83 8.62
N ALA A 211 -11.16 -8.11 7.33
CA ALA A 211 -12.19 -7.95 6.30
C ALA A 211 -13.41 -8.85 6.57
N LYS A 212 -13.19 -10.13 6.92
CA LYS A 212 -14.28 -11.07 7.20
C LYS A 212 -15.05 -10.73 8.46
N LEU A 213 -14.36 -10.23 9.49
CA LEU A 213 -15.01 -9.79 10.72
C LEU A 213 -15.87 -8.54 10.48
N VAL A 214 -15.36 -7.55 9.72
CA VAL A 214 -16.11 -6.34 9.37
C VAL A 214 -17.31 -6.64 8.45
N GLU A 215 -17.17 -7.60 7.53
CA GLU A 215 -18.28 -8.14 6.72
C GLU A 215 -19.34 -8.79 7.60
N ARG A 216 -18.94 -9.65 8.54
CA ARG A 216 -19.86 -10.27 9.52
C ARG A 216 -20.60 -9.24 10.37
N CYS A 217 -19.96 -8.11 10.66
CA CYS A 217 -20.60 -7.01 11.39
C CYS A 217 -21.51 -6.11 10.53
N GLY A 218 -21.70 -6.44 9.24
CA GLY A 218 -22.53 -5.67 8.31
C GLY A 218 -21.92 -4.34 7.87
N ALA A 219 -20.64 -4.09 8.15
CA ALA A 219 -19.96 -2.83 7.83
C ALA A 219 -19.17 -2.86 6.50
N LEU A 220 -19.07 -4.04 5.87
CA LEU A 220 -18.51 -4.26 4.55
C LEU A 220 -19.53 -5.05 3.70
N PRO A 221 -20.14 -4.45 2.67
CA PRO A 221 -21.25 -5.09 1.95
C PRO A 221 -20.86 -6.31 1.12
N SER A 222 -19.65 -6.32 0.55
CA SER A 222 -19.20 -7.41 -0.32
C SER A 222 -17.68 -7.48 -0.47
N SER A 223 -17.19 -8.60 -1.00
CA SER A 223 -15.78 -8.73 -1.43
C SER A 223 -15.44 -7.75 -2.56
N TYR A 224 -16.39 -7.43 -3.44
CA TYR A 224 -16.22 -6.42 -4.48
C TYR A 224 -15.90 -5.05 -3.87
N ASP A 225 -16.71 -4.61 -2.90
CA ASP A 225 -16.52 -3.34 -2.22
C ASP A 225 -15.20 -3.30 -1.45
N TYR A 226 -14.77 -4.42 -0.87
CA TYR A 226 -13.48 -4.49 -0.19
C TYR A 226 -12.31 -4.15 -1.13
N HIS A 227 -12.28 -4.78 -2.31
CA HIS A 227 -11.22 -4.59 -3.29
C HIS A 227 -11.31 -3.23 -3.99
N LEU A 228 -12.52 -2.80 -4.36
CA LEU A 228 -12.74 -1.48 -4.96
C LEU A 228 -12.35 -0.37 -3.99
N ASN A 229 -12.84 -0.38 -2.75
CA ASN A 229 -12.54 0.67 -1.79
C ASN A 229 -11.06 0.67 -1.39
N ARG A 230 -10.38 -0.48 -1.37
CA ARG A 230 -8.92 -0.52 -1.20
C ARG A 230 -8.22 0.24 -2.32
N PHE A 231 -8.61 -0.04 -3.57
CA PHE A 231 -8.06 0.64 -4.74
C PHE A 231 -8.34 2.16 -4.69
N LEU A 232 -9.57 2.54 -4.38
CA LEU A 232 -9.96 3.94 -4.25
C LEU A 232 -9.21 4.64 -3.11
N TYR A 233 -9.02 3.99 -1.97
CA TYR A 233 -8.29 4.55 -0.83
C TYR A 233 -6.81 4.82 -1.17
N GLU A 234 -6.19 3.95 -1.98
CA GLU A 234 -4.78 4.08 -2.37
C GLU A 234 -4.57 5.09 -3.50
N TYR A 235 -5.39 5.03 -4.55
CA TYR A 235 -5.18 5.78 -5.79
C TYR A 235 -6.13 6.98 -5.97
N PHE A 236 -7.24 7.03 -5.24
CA PHE A 236 -8.26 8.09 -5.32
C PHE A 236 -8.69 8.58 -3.92
N PRO A 237 -7.75 9.00 -3.04
CA PRO A 237 -8.07 9.36 -1.65
C PRO A 237 -9.00 10.58 -1.50
N LYS A 238 -9.18 11.37 -2.58
CA LYS A 238 -10.09 12.52 -2.65
C LYS A 238 -11.41 12.19 -3.37
N GLY A 239 -11.63 10.92 -3.74
CA GLY A 239 -12.76 10.48 -4.56
C GLY A 239 -12.45 10.43 -6.05
N THR A 240 -13.40 9.89 -6.82
CA THR A 240 -13.29 9.72 -8.29
C THR A 240 -13.92 10.86 -9.07
N ASP A 241 -14.57 11.79 -8.40
CA ASP A 241 -15.25 12.90 -9.04
C ASP A 241 -14.24 13.91 -9.59
N PHE A 242 -14.65 14.62 -10.63
CA PHE A 242 -13.86 15.69 -11.21
C PHE A 242 -14.17 17.01 -10.52
N PRO A 243 -13.19 17.91 -10.33
CA PRO A 243 -13.47 19.27 -9.86
C PRO A 243 -14.46 19.99 -10.79
N LEU A 244 -15.27 20.89 -10.21
CA LEU A 244 -16.34 21.58 -10.93
C LEU A 244 -15.77 22.57 -11.97
N LYS A 245 -16.16 22.38 -13.23
CA LYS A 245 -15.91 23.19 -14.43
C LYS A 245 -14.44 23.27 -14.87
N PHE A 246 -14.21 22.82 -16.09
CA PHE A 246 -12.96 23.00 -16.81
C PHE A 246 -13.16 23.94 -17.98
N GLU A 247 -12.23 24.88 -18.16
CA GLU A 247 -12.15 25.62 -19.41
C GLU A 247 -11.45 24.74 -20.45
N ILE A 248 -12.17 24.41 -21.51
CA ILE A 248 -11.59 23.81 -22.71
C ILE A 248 -11.51 24.93 -23.73
N ALA A 249 -10.29 25.28 -24.14
CA ALA A 249 -10.06 26.36 -25.08
C ALA A 249 -10.79 26.10 -26.39
N GLU A 250 -11.28 27.16 -27.02
CA GLU A 250 -11.75 27.06 -28.39
C GLU A 250 -10.56 26.66 -29.29
N PRO A 251 -10.69 25.58 -30.06
CA PRO A 251 -9.62 25.12 -30.93
C PRO A 251 -9.24 26.22 -31.92
N ARG A 252 -7.95 26.31 -32.23
CA ARG A 252 -7.48 27.12 -33.36
C ARG A 252 -8.25 26.71 -34.63
N ALA A 253 -8.52 27.67 -35.50
CA ALA A 253 -9.05 27.37 -36.83
C ALA A 253 -8.08 26.44 -37.58
N LEU A 254 -8.45 25.17 -37.71
CA LEU A 254 -7.68 24.14 -38.40
C LEU A 254 -8.37 23.76 -39.71
N PRO A 255 -7.60 23.36 -40.74
CA PRO A 255 -8.17 22.89 -42.00
C PRO A 255 -9.03 21.63 -41.76
N VAL A 256 -10.03 21.43 -42.61
CA VAL A 256 -10.78 20.17 -42.67
C VAL A 256 -10.08 19.24 -43.63
N ALA A 257 -9.85 18.01 -43.21
CA ALA A 257 -9.27 16.97 -44.06
C ALA A 257 -10.25 16.59 -45.17
N GLU A 258 -9.74 16.42 -46.39
CA GLU A 258 -10.52 15.97 -47.55
C GLU A 258 -10.68 14.44 -47.56
N VAL A 259 -11.02 13.86 -46.41
CA VAL A 259 -11.25 12.42 -46.23
C VAL A 259 -12.42 12.18 -45.28
N GLU A 260 -13.09 11.05 -45.46
CA GLU A 260 -14.02 10.51 -44.47
C GLU A 260 -13.33 9.39 -43.72
N ALA A 261 -13.37 9.45 -42.39
CA ALA A 261 -12.71 8.48 -41.52
C ALA A 261 -13.73 7.63 -40.75
N PHE A 262 -13.32 6.42 -40.37
CA PHE A 262 -14.10 5.54 -39.50
C PHE A 262 -13.23 4.92 -38.41
N SER A 263 -13.79 4.66 -37.23
CA SER A 263 -13.08 3.97 -36.14
C SER A 263 -13.46 2.49 -36.07
N LEU A 264 -12.65 1.69 -35.37
CA LEU A 264 -12.93 0.29 -35.05
C LEU A 264 -12.55 0.03 -33.59
N ASP A 265 -13.56 -0.18 -32.74
CA ASP A 265 -13.37 -0.26 -31.29
C ASP A 265 -14.17 -1.39 -30.63
N ASP A 266 -13.83 -1.73 -29.39
CA ASP A 266 -14.66 -2.59 -28.54
C ASP A 266 -16.01 -1.90 -28.22
N ALA A 267 -17.06 -2.69 -27.95
CA ALA A 267 -18.41 -2.18 -27.67
C ALA A 267 -18.50 -1.20 -26.48
N ALA A 268 -17.61 -1.35 -25.49
CA ALA A 268 -17.58 -0.51 -24.28
C ALA A 268 -16.70 0.74 -24.39
N THR A 269 -16.06 0.97 -25.56
CA THR A 269 -15.21 2.14 -25.79
C THR A 269 -16.05 3.40 -25.88
N THR A 270 -15.68 4.41 -25.09
CA THR A 270 -16.26 5.77 -25.15
C THR A 270 -15.21 6.83 -25.50
N GLU A 271 -13.96 6.56 -25.14
CA GLU A 271 -12.78 7.35 -25.48
C GLU A 271 -12.21 6.80 -26.80
N ILE A 272 -12.78 7.24 -27.93
CA ILE A 272 -12.34 6.81 -29.26
C ILE A 272 -11.13 7.67 -29.62
N ASP A 273 -9.95 7.07 -29.49
CA ASP A 273 -8.67 7.72 -29.73
C ASP A 273 -8.27 7.70 -31.20
N ASP A 274 -8.68 6.70 -31.98
CA ASP A 274 -8.17 6.49 -33.33
C ASP A 274 -9.27 6.22 -34.38
N ALA A 275 -9.00 6.68 -35.60
CA ALA A 275 -9.84 6.45 -36.78
C ALA A 275 -8.97 6.33 -38.05
N PHE A 276 -9.53 5.76 -39.11
CA PHE A 276 -8.81 5.43 -40.35
C PHE A 276 -9.52 5.98 -41.57
N SER A 277 -8.76 6.33 -42.60
CA SER A 277 -9.29 6.75 -43.91
C SER A 277 -8.48 6.16 -45.06
N LEU A 278 -9.11 6.05 -46.22
CA LEU A 278 -8.48 5.60 -47.45
C LEU A 278 -8.87 6.54 -48.59
N ALA A 279 -7.90 6.97 -49.39
CA ALA A 279 -8.14 7.80 -50.57
C ALA A 279 -7.23 7.40 -51.72
N LEU A 280 -7.78 7.20 -52.92
CA LEU A 280 -6.98 7.01 -54.13
C LEU A 280 -6.54 8.38 -54.66
N LEU A 281 -5.24 8.61 -54.73
CA LEU A 281 -4.66 9.85 -55.25
C LEU A 281 -4.66 9.86 -56.78
N ALA A 282 -4.66 11.06 -57.38
CA ALA A 282 -4.55 11.24 -58.82
C ALA A 282 -3.27 10.61 -59.42
N THR A 283 -2.24 10.41 -58.61
CA THR A 283 -0.99 9.71 -58.97
C THR A 283 -1.15 8.19 -59.07
N GLY A 284 -2.33 7.64 -58.76
CA GLY A 284 -2.59 6.21 -58.69
C GLY A 284 -2.10 5.54 -57.39
N ARG A 285 -1.57 6.33 -56.44
CA ARG A 285 -1.19 5.87 -55.10
C ARG A 285 -2.39 5.80 -54.17
N LEU A 286 -2.35 4.86 -53.24
CA LEU A 286 -3.32 4.80 -52.15
C LEU A 286 -2.78 5.62 -50.98
N ARG A 287 -3.58 6.56 -50.48
CA ARG A 287 -3.34 7.25 -49.23
C ARG A 287 -4.07 6.54 -48.10
N VAL A 288 -3.33 6.09 -47.10
CA VAL A 288 -3.87 5.55 -45.85
C VAL A 288 -3.72 6.61 -44.78
N GLY A 289 -4.83 7.10 -44.23
CA GLY A 289 -4.83 8.03 -43.09
C GLY A 289 -5.08 7.31 -41.79
N ILE A 290 -4.29 7.63 -40.77
CA ILE A 290 -4.51 7.24 -39.37
C ILE A 290 -4.65 8.52 -38.55
N HIS A 291 -5.80 8.70 -37.92
CA HIS A 291 -6.20 9.93 -37.26
C HIS A 291 -6.28 9.67 -35.76
N ILE A 292 -5.49 10.39 -34.97
CA ILE A 292 -5.50 10.26 -33.51
C ILE A 292 -6.17 11.49 -32.91
N ALA A 293 -7.15 11.30 -32.01
CA ALA A 293 -7.80 12.34 -31.22
C ALA A 293 -6.78 13.33 -30.68
N ALA A 294 -7.06 14.63 -30.75
CA ALA A 294 -6.09 15.67 -30.37
C ALA A 294 -6.52 16.53 -29.18
N PRO A 295 -6.68 15.95 -27.97
CA PRO A 295 -7.00 16.72 -26.75
C PRO A 295 -5.95 17.79 -26.42
N ALA A 296 -4.69 17.58 -26.82
CA ALA A 296 -3.61 18.56 -26.65
C ALA A 296 -3.85 19.90 -27.37
N LEU A 297 -4.75 19.96 -28.36
CA LEU A 297 -5.17 21.20 -29.02
C LEU A 297 -6.19 22.00 -28.19
N GLY A 298 -6.84 21.36 -27.22
CA GLY A 298 -7.93 21.93 -26.43
C GLY A 298 -7.53 22.44 -25.06
N PHE A 299 -6.40 21.99 -24.52
CA PHE A 299 -5.85 22.51 -23.27
C PHE A 299 -4.32 22.37 -23.24
N ALA A 300 -3.68 23.33 -22.57
CA ALA A 300 -2.24 23.44 -22.50
C ALA A 300 -1.65 22.71 -21.27
N PRO A 301 -0.35 22.39 -21.29
CA PRO A 301 0.40 22.05 -20.09
C PRO A 301 0.22 23.10 -18.98
N GLY A 302 0.07 22.65 -17.73
CA GLY A 302 -0.16 23.48 -16.55
C GLY A 302 -1.61 23.90 -16.32
N SER A 303 -2.55 23.54 -17.22
CA SER A 303 -3.98 23.80 -17.04
C SER A 303 -4.62 22.93 -15.95
N ALA A 304 -5.84 23.27 -15.54
CA ALA A 304 -6.62 22.45 -14.60
C ALA A 304 -6.90 21.04 -15.13
N LEU A 305 -7.15 20.89 -16.44
CA LEU A 305 -7.33 19.59 -17.09
C LEU A 305 -6.04 18.76 -17.09
N ASP A 306 -4.90 19.40 -17.39
CA ASP A 306 -3.60 18.76 -17.29
C ASP A 306 -3.32 18.25 -15.88
N SER A 307 -3.61 19.05 -14.84
CA SER A 307 -3.41 18.63 -13.45
C SER A 307 -4.19 17.36 -13.11
N VAL A 308 -5.46 17.28 -13.54
CA VAL A 308 -6.31 16.09 -13.32
C VAL A 308 -5.78 14.89 -14.11
N ALA A 309 -5.45 15.08 -15.39
CA ALA A 309 -4.92 14.01 -16.23
C ALA A 309 -3.60 13.46 -15.68
N ARG A 310 -2.72 14.34 -15.18
CA ARG A 310 -1.46 13.98 -14.53
C ARG A 310 -1.66 13.22 -13.22
N GLU A 311 -2.62 13.64 -12.40
CA GLU A 311 -2.95 12.94 -11.14
C GLU A 311 -3.47 11.53 -11.42
N ARG A 312 -4.25 11.33 -12.50
CA ARG A 312 -4.83 10.04 -12.85
C ARG A 312 -3.91 9.13 -13.67
N LEU A 313 -2.99 9.69 -14.47
CA LEU A 313 -2.05 9.03 -15.40
C LEU A 313 -2.69 8.22 -16.54
N SER A 314 -3.80 7.52 -16.29
CA SER A 314 -4.53 6.73 -17.27
C SER A 314 -5.98 6.50 -16.87
N THR A 315 -6.81 6.11 -17.83
CA THR A 315 -8.14 5.55 -17.54
C THR A 315 -7.98 4.19 -16.88
N VAL A 316 -8.66 4.01 -15.75
CA VAL A 316 -8.70 2.74 -15.01
C VAL A 316 -9.87 1.92 -15.54
N TYR A 317 -9.56 0.77 -16.13
CA TYR A 317 -10.56 -0.19 -16.60
C TYR A 317 -10.73 -1.30 -15.56
N MET A 318 -11.97 -1.52 -15.13
CA MET A 318 -12.37 -2.60 -14.23
C MET A 318 -13.54 -3.37 -14.88
N PRO A 319 -13.74 -4.65 -14.57
CA PRO A 319 -14.94 -5.36 -15.02
C PRO A 319 -16.21 -4.59 -14.64
N GLY A 320 -17.02 -4.22 -15.64
CA GLY A 320 -18.29 -3.49 -15.46
C GLY A 320 -18.19 -2.00 -15.10
N ARG A 321 -16.99 -1.43 -14.91
CA ARG A 321 -16.83 0.00 -14.56
C ARG A 321 -15.51 0.56 -15.07
N LYS A 322 -15.46 1.86 -15.32
CA LYS A 322 -14.20 2.58 -15.54
C LYS A 322 -14.16 3.89 -14.78
N ILE A 323 -12.95 4.35 -14.50
CA ILE A 323 -12.67 5.70 -13.99
C ILE A 323 -11.79 6.38 -15.05
N THR A 324 -12.34 7.34 -15.77
CA THR A 324 -11.67 7.97 -16.90
C THR A 324 -10.52 8.89 -16.46
N MET A 325 -9.50 9.02 -17.30
CA MET A 325 -8.40 9.96 -17.09
C MET A 325 -8.89 11.41 -17.21
N LEU A 326 -9.73 11.65 -18.21
CA LEU A 326 -10.31 12.96 -18.52
C LEU A 326 -11.78 13.03 -18.10
N PRO A 327 -12.29 14.23 -17.79
CA PRO A 327 -13.70 14.43 -17.48
C PRO A 327 -14.60 14.17 -18.70
N PRO A 328 -15.88 13.81 -18.49
CA PRO A 328 -16.82 13.51 -19.57
C PRO A 328 -16.90 14.61 -20.64
N GLU A 329 -16.87 15.89 -20.25
CA GLU A 329 -16.95 17.03 -21.15
C GLU A 329 -15.72 17.12 -22.09
N ALA A 330 -14.53 16.77 -21.58
CA ALA A 330 -13.33 16.71 -22.41
C ALA A 330 -13.38 15.50 -23.36
N ILE A 331 -13.84 14.35 -22.87
CA ILE A 331 -14.00 13.15 -23.70
C ILE A 331 -15.00 13.41 -24.83
N GLU A 332 -16.17 13.98 -24.54
CA GLU A 332 -17.19 14.31 -25.53
C GLU A 332 -16.66 15.26 -26.61
N ARG A 333 -15.78 16.20 -26.23
CA ARG A 333 -15.21 17.17 -27.16
C ARG A 333 -14.16 16.55 -28.09
N PHE A 334 -13.27 15.69 -27.57
CA PHE A 334 -12.10 15.21 -28.31
C PHE A 334 -12.21 13.78 -28.86
N SER A 335 -13.10 12.95 -28.30
CA SER A 335 -13.36 11.60 -28.82
C SER A 335 -13.77 11.68 -30.28
N LEU A 336 -13.20 10.80 -31.12
CA LEU A 336 -13.47 10.72 -32.56
C LEU A 336 -14.83 10.08 -32.83
N THR A 337 -15.89 10.70 -32.30
CA THR A 337 -17.26 10.24 -32.43
C THR A 337 -17.85 10.64 -33.78
N GLU A 338 -18.64 9.72 -34.34
CA GLU A 338 -19.26 9.81 -35.65
C GLU A 338 -20.21 11.00 -35.81
N GLY A 339 -20.41 11.42 -37.05
CA GLY A 339 -21.36 12.47 -37.43
C GLY A 339 -20.79 13.89 -37.37
N ALA A 340 -19.63 14.10 -36.77
CA ALA A 340 -19.01 15.42 -36.61
C ALA A 340 -17.58 15.49 -37.15
N GLU A 341 -17.12 16.73 -37.36
CA GLU A 341 -15.70 17.02 -37.55
C GLU A 341 -15.00 17.01 -36.19
N ARG A 342 -13.95 16.20 -36.06
CA ARG A 342 -13.22 15.99 -34.81
C ARG A 342 -11.77 16.41 -34.96
N LEU A 343 -11.20 16.98 -33.90
CA LEU A 343 -9.80 17.42 -33.90
C LEU A 343 -8.90 16.20 -33.83
N ALA A 344 -7.99 16.09 -34.80
CA ALA A 344 -7.05 15.00 -34.87
C ALA A 344 -5.64 15.48 -35.21
N CYS A 345 -4.67 14.71 -34.72
CA CYS A 345 -3.35 14.66 -35.31
C CYS A 345 -3.34 13.44 -36.25
N SER A 346 -3.21 13.68 -37.54
CA SER A 346 -3.28 12.66 -38.57
C SER A 346 -1.90 12.32 -39.10
N LEU A 347 -1.65 11.04 -39.32
CA LEU A 347 -0.53 10.50 -40.06
C LEU A 347 -1.04 9.89 -41.36
N TYR A 348 -0.54 10.40 -42.49
CA TYR A 348 -0.87 9.90 -43.82
C TYR A 348 0.31 9.15 -44.41
N PHE A 349 0.07 7.95 -44.92
CA PHE A 349 1.01 7.18 -45.72
C PHE A 349 0.54 7.17 -47.18
N ASP A 350 1.42 7.56 -48.10
CA ASP A 350 1.22 7.33 -49.52
C ASP A 350 1.92 6.02 -49.89
N VAL A 351 1.11 5.03 -50.28
CA VAL A 351 1.57 3.67 -50.51
C VAL A 351 1.29 3.24 -51.95
N ARG A 352 2.13 2.34 -52.46
CA ARG A 352 1.89 1.71 -53.77
C ARG A 352 0.68 0.78 -53.67
N SER A 353 -0.24 0.89 -54.62
CA SER A 353 -1.55 0.23 -54.55
C SER A 353 -1.53 -1.28 -54.76
N ASP A 354 -0.42 -1.85 -55.26
CA ASP A 354 -0.27 -3.27 -55.54
C ASP A 354 0.29 -4.08 -54.36
N ASP A 355 1.32 -3.57 -53.69
CA ASP A 355 2.03 -4.27 -52.61
C ASP A 355 2.14 -3.48 -51.30
N PHE A 356 1.52 -2.31 -51.25
CA PHE A 356 1.39 -1.46 -50.05
C PHE A 356 2.73 -0.98 -49.49
N VAL A 357 3.78 -0.95 -50.31
CA VAL A 357 5.05 -0.33 -49.92
C VAL A 357 4.83 1.16 -49.67
N VAL A 358 5.24 1.62 -48.49
CA VAL A 358 5.21 3.04 -48.10
C VAL A 358 6.27 3.80 -48.89
N GLU A 359 5.85 4.78 -49.69
CA GLU A 359 6.75 5.63 -50.46
C GLU A 359 7.01 6.98 -49.77
N SER A 360 6.01 7.50 -49.06
CA SER A 360 6.16 8.70 -48.25
C SER A 360 5.13 8.76 -47.12
N HIS A 361 5.37 9.62 -46.14
CA HIS A 361 4.41 9.93 -45.11
C HIS A 361 4.45 11.40 -44.71
N HIS A 362 3.36 11.92 -44.16
CA HIS A 362 3.32 13.27 -43.59
C HIS A 362 2.32 13.35 -42.43
N THR A 363 2.53 14.31 -41.53
CA THR A 363 1.70 14.51 -40.34
C THR A 363 1.00 15.86 -40.41
N ARG A 364 -0.24 15.94 -39.93
CA ARG A 364 -1.04 17.18 -39.86
C ARG A 364 -1.85 17.28 -38.58
N ALA A 365 -2.03 18.50 -38.08
CA ALA A 365 -3.08 18.81 -37.11
C ALA A 365 -4.27 19.40 -37.89
N GLU A 366 -5.44 18.78 -37.78
CA GLU A 366 -6.60 19.12 -38.61
C GLU A 366 -7.93 18.70 -37.98
N ARG A 367 -9.03 19.01 -38.68
CA ARG A 367 -10.37 18.49 -38.40
C ARG A 367 -10.69 17.36 -39.35
N VAL A 368 -11.14 16.21 -38.85
CA VAL A 368 -11.45 15.04 -39.67
C VAL A 368 -12.93 14.71 -39.50
N ARG A 369 -13.65 14.51 -40.62
CA ARG A 369 -15.04 14.04 -40.58
C ARG A 369 -15.04 12.55 -40.22
N ILE A 370 -15.68 12.21 -39.09
CA ILE A 370 -15.88 10.82 -38.71
C ILE A 370 -17.23 10.34 -39.27
N ALA A 371 -17.18 9.46 -40.26
CA ALA A 371 -18.35 8.91 -40.93
C ALA A 371 -19.01 7.76 -40.15
N ALA A 372 -18.23 6.93 -39.45
CA ALA A 372 -18.76 5.81 -38.67
C ALA A 372 -17.83 5.43 -37.50
N ASN A 373 -18.43 4.98 -36.39
CA ASN A 373 -17.70 4.28 -35.34
C ASN A 373 -18.09 2.79 -35.33
N LEU A 374 -17.27 1.94 -35.96
CA LEU A 374 -17.52 0.50 -36.03
C LEU A 374 -17.22 -0.16 -34.68
N ARG A 375 -17.85 -1.32 -34.46
CA ARG A 375 -17.59 -2.18 -33.30
C ARG A 375 -17.06 -3.52 -33.75
N HIS A 376 -16.10 -4.09 -33.04
CA HIS A 376 -15.52 -5.41 -33.36
C HIS A 376 -16.61 -6.46 -33.63
N GLN A 377 -17.61 -6.55 -32.76
CA GLN A 377 -18.71 -7.52 -32.91
C GLN A 377 -19.49 -7.37 -34.23
N ALA A 378 -19.59 -6.16 -34.79
CA ALA A 378 -20.32 -5.91 -36.03
C ALA A 378 -19.54 -6.34 -37.28
N VAL A 379 -18.23 -6.57 -37.16
CA VAL A 379 -17.33 -6.86 -38.29
C VAL A 379 -16.45 -8.09 -38.05
N GLU A 380 -16.60 -8.81 -36.94
CA GLU A 380 -15.75 -9.95 -36.55
C GLU A 380 -15.72 -11.07 -37.58
N GLU A 381 -16.79 -11.25 -38.36
CA GLU A 381 -16.84 -12.23 -39.43
C GLU A 381 -15.84 -11.94 -40.56
N LEU A 382 -15.30 -10.71 -40.64
CA LEU A 382 -14.22 -10.36 -41.57
C LEU A 382 -12.89 -11.05 -41.22
N ASP A 383 -12.68 -11.49 -39.97
CA ASP A 383 -11.45 -12.18 -39.59
C ASP A 383 -11.22 -13.43 -40.46
N ALA A 384 -12.25 -14.25 -40.64
CA ALA A 384 -12.18 -15.43 -41.51
C ALA A 384 -11.99 -15.05 -42.99
N ALA A 385 -12.62 -13.95 -43.42
CA ALA A 385 -12.52 -13.46 -44.80
C ALA A 385 -11.09 -12.99 -45.13
N PHE A 386 -10.45 -12.28 -44.21
CA PHE A 386 -9.06 -11.82 -44.34
C PHE A 386 -8.06 -12.95 -44.50
N LEU A 387 -8.25 -14.05 -43.77
CA LEU A 387 -7.36 -15.22 -43.82
C LEU A 387 -7.56 -16.07 -45.07
N THR A 388 -8.79 -16.16 -45.58
CA THR A 388 -9.14 -16.95 -46.76
C THR A 388 -9.10 -16.16 -48.07
N ALA A 389 -8.78 -14.86 -47.99
CA ALA A 389 -8.85 -13.92 -49.10
C ALA A 389 -10.23 -13.92 -49.81
N THR A 390 -11.31 -14.12 -49.04
CA THR A 390 -12.69 -14.04 -49.54
C THR A 390 -13.29 -12.66 -49.26
N SER A 391 -14.41 -12.33 -49.92
CA SER A 391 -15.12 -11.07 -49.73
C SER A 391 -16.41 -11.25 -48.93
N ARG A 392 -16.75 -10.24 -48.13
CA ARG A 392 -18.00 -10.12 -47.36
C ARG A 392 -18.59 -8.74 -47.56
N GLU A 393 -19.04 -8.50 -48.80
CA GLU A 393 -19.55 -7.18 -49.20
C GLU A 393 -20.85 -6.78 -48.46
N ASP A 394 -21.51 -7.75 -47.83
CA ASP A 394 -22.65 -7.56 -46.94
C ASP A 394 -22.29 -6.85 -45.63
N ILE A 395 -21.02 -6.88 -45.23
CA ILE A 395 -20.53 -6.21 -44.02
C ILE A 395 -20.07 -4.78 -44.36
N PRO A 396 -20.55 -3.75 -43.62
CA PRO A 396 -20.12 -2.37 -43.81
C PRO A 396 -18.59 -2.22 -43.73
N TYR A 397 -18.03 -1.35 -44.57
CA TYR A 397 -16.60 -1.06 -44.64
C TYR A 397 -15.69 -2.27 -44.92
N SER A 398 -16.23 -3.39 -45.41
CA SER A 398 -15.47 -4.61 -45.67
C SER A 398 -14.33 -4.43 -46.66
N ARG A 399 -14.50 -3.58 -47.69
CA ARG A 399 -13.47 -3.29 -48.69
C ARG A 399 -12.33 -2.46 -48.10
N GLU A 400 -12.68 -1.47 -47.29
CA GLU A 400 -11.77 -0.57 -46.59
C GLU A 400 -10.96 -1.35 -45.57
N LEU A 401 -11.62 -2.14 -44.72
CA LEU A 401 -10.97 -2.98 -43.72
C LEU A 401 -10.07 -4.05 -44.34
N ASN A 402 -10.47 -4.68 -45.46
CA ASN A 402 -9.59 -5.60 -46.20
C ASN A 402 -8.35 -4.88 -46.78
N THR A 403 -8.51 -3.64 -47.23
CA THR A 403 -7.38 -2.84 -47.72
C THR A 403 -6.42 -2.49 -46.58
N LEU A 404 -6.94 -2.08 -45.43
CA LEU A 404 -6.16 -1.84 -44.22
C LEU A 404 -5.49 -3.12 -43.70
N TRP A 405 -6.15 -4.28 -43.79
CA TRP A 405 -5.56 -5.58 -43.45
C TRP A 405 -4.34 -5.90 -44.31
N LYS A 406 -4.42 -5.69 -45.62
CA LYS A 406 -3.28 -5.90 -46.53
C LYS A 406 -2.12 -4.95 -46.22
N PHE A 407 -2.44 -3.69 -45.93
CA PHE A 407 -1.44 -2.70 -45.51
C PHE A 407 -0.79 -3.08 -44.17
N ALA A 408 -1.57 -3.48 -43.17
CA ALA A 408 -1.07 -3.99 -41.89
C ALA A 408 -0.13 -5.19 -42.08
N GLY A 409 -0.47 -6.10 -43.00
CA GLY A 409 0.41 -7.20 -43.38
C GLY A 409 1.73 -6.74 -44.02
N ALA A 410 1.72 -5.65 -44.81
CA ALA A 410 2.95 -5.06 -45.36
C ALA A 410 3.82 -4.42 -44.28
N LEU A 411 3.21 -3.71 -43.32
CA LEU A 411 3.89 -3.13 -42.17
C LEU A 411 4.56 -4.21 -41.30
N GLU A 412 3.83 -5.27 -40.97
CA GLU A 412 4.36 -6.40 -40.18
C GLU A 412 5.57 -7.06 -40.87
N ARG A 413 5.45 -7.34 -42.19
CA ARG A 413 6.55 -7.87 -42.99
C ARG A 413 7.77 -6.94 -42.98
N GLY A 414 7.54 -5.63 -43.08
CA GLY A 414 8.59 -4.61 -43.01
C GLY A 414 9.32 -4.59 -41.65
N ARG A 415 8.61 -4.83 -40.55
CA ARG A 415 9.23 -4.95 -39.21
C ARG A 415 9.98 -6.27 -38.99
N GLY A 416 9.67 -7.31 -39.76
CA GLY A 416 10.25 -8.64 -39.60
C GLY A 416 9.93 -9.30 -38.25
N LYS A 417 8.84 -8.86 -37.60
CA LYS A 417 8.35 -9.38 -36.31
C LYS A 417 6.84 -9.59 -36.39
N SER A 418 6.41 -10.82 -36.08
CA SER A 418 4.99 -11.16 -35.98
C SER A 418 4.32 -10.33 -34.87
N SER A 419 3.17 -9.73 -35.17
CA SER A 419 2.28 -9.16 -34.15
C SER A 419 1.41 -10.20 -33.46
N SER A 420 1.28 -11.39 -34.05
CA SER A 420 0.60 -12.52 -33.44
C SER A 420 1.58 -13.27 -32.52
N GLY A 421 1.36 -13.15 -31.21
CA GLY A 421 2.00 -14.01 -30.20
C GLY A 421 1.33 -15.39 -30.15
N PRO A 422 1.83 -16.33 -29.33
CA PRO A 422 1.12 -17.58 -29.09
C PRO A 422 -0.29 -17.29 -28.54
N GLU A 423 -1.30 -17.94 -29.12
CA GLU A 423 -2.69 -17.86 -28.62
C GLU A 423 -2.70 -18.26 -27.15
N ARG A 424 -2.95 -17.28 -26.28
CA ARG A 424 -3.28 -17.49 -24.89
C ARG A 424 -4.73 -17.09 -24.74
N PRO A 425 -5.58 -17.93 -24.13
CA PRO A 425 -6.95 -17.52 -23.83
C PRO A 425 -6.90 -16.26 -22.96
N ASP A 426 -7.50 -15.18 -23.45
CA ASP A 426 -7.80 -13.99 -22.68
C ASP A 426 -9.30 -14.00 -22.32
N TYR A 427 -9.70 -13.19 -21.36
CA TYR A 427 -11.08 -13.21 -20.86
C TYR A 427 -11.63 -11.79 -20.73
N ALA A 428 -12.84 -11.57 -21.23
CA ALA A 428 -13.63 -10.41 -20.89
C ALA A 428 -14.58 -10.75 -19.73
N PHE A 429 -14.64 -9.84 -18.76
CA PHE A 429 -15.44 -9.99 -17.55
C PHE A 429 -16.58 -8.97 -17.58
N HIS A 430 -17.80 -9.47 -17.61
CA HIS A 430 -19.02 -8.67 -17.52
C HIS A 430 -19.63 -8.86 -16.14
N VAL A 431 -19.95 -7.75 -15.47
CA VAL A 431 -20.52 -7.74 -14.13
C VAL A 431 -21.94 -7.21 -14.23
N GLU A 432 -22.90 -8.02 -13.82
CA GLU A 432 -24.33 -7.70 -13.81
C GLU A 432 -24.86 -7.72 -12.37
N GLY A 433 -25.70 -6.74 -12.00
CA GLY A 433 -26.25 -6.63 -10.64
C GLY A 433 -25.26 -6.03 -9.62
N HIS A 434 -25.66 -6.06 -8.33
CA HIS A 434 -24.88 -5.56 -7.20
C HIS A 434 -25.14 -6.40 -5.94
N GLY A 435 -24.19 -6.37 -4.98
CA GLY A 435 -24.31 -7.07 -3.70
C GLY A 435 -24.40 -8.59 -3.85
N GLU A 436 -25.31 -9.22 -3.12
CA GLU A 436 -25.53 -10.68 -3.16
C GLU A 436 -26.08 -11.19 -4.50
N ASN A 437 -26.64 -10.30 -5.33
CA ASN A 437 -27.20 -10.65 -6.64
C ASN A 437 -26.22 -10.41 -7.80
N VAL A 438 -24.93 -10.17 -7.52
CA VAL A 438 -23.95 -9.93 -8.57
C VAL A 438 -23.70 -11.22 -9.36
N ARG A 439 -23.71 -11.12 -10.70
CA ARG A 439 -23.37 -12.20 -11.62
C ARG A 439 -22.17 -11.79 -12.45
N ILE A 440 -21.16 -12.65 -12.46
CA ILE A 440 -19.96 -12.47 -13.30
C ILE A 440 -20.12 -13.38 -14.52
N ASN A 441 -20.24 -12.79 -15.70
CA ASN A 441 -20.19 -13.51 -16.97
C ASN A 441 -18.77 -13.39 -17.53
N ILE A 442 -18.11 -14.52 -17.69
CA ILE A 442 -16.73 -14.62 -18.19
C ILE A 442 -16.82 -15.20 -19.60
N VAL A 443 -16.40 -14.41 -20.58
CA VAL A 443 -16.36 -14.85 -21.97
C VAL A 443 -14.91 -14.89 -22.43
N GLU A 444 -14.55 -15.93 -23.17
CA GLU A 444 -13.24 -16.02 -23.79
C GLU A 444 -13.12 -14.94 -24.86
N ARG A 445 -12.10 -14.09 -24.73
CA ARG A 445 -11.72 -13.11 -25.73
C ARG A 445 -10.56 -13.69 -26.53
N ARG A 446 -10.80 -13.95 -27.80
CA ARG A 446 -9.71 -14.28 -28.73
C ARG A 446 -8.89 -13.02 -28.96
N ARG A 447 -7.65 -13.01 -28.46
CA ARG A 447 -6.68 -11.96 -28.79
C ARG A 447 -5.85 -12.34 -29.99
N GLY A 448 -5.44 -11.33 -30.73
CA GLY A 448 -4.59 -11.53 -31.90
C GLY A 448 -5.36 -12.01 -33.11
N THR A 449 -6.67 -11.74 -33.15
CA THR A 449 -7.46 -11.90 -34.37
C THR A 449 -6.91 -11.02 -35.49
N PRO A 450 -7.23 -11.30 -36.77
CA PRO A 450 -6.87 -10.43 -37.88
C PRO A 450 -7.25 -8.96 -37.67
N LEU A 451 -8.43 -8.66 -37.13
CA LEU A 451 -8.84 -7.29 -36.77
C LEU A 451 -7.98 -6.68 -35.65
N ASP A 452 -7.68 -7.43 -34.59
CA ASP A 452 -6.77 -6.98 -33.52
C ASP A 452 -5.39 -6.62 -34.09
N LYS A 453 -4.88 -7.50 -34.97
CA LYS A 453 -3.59 -7.31 -35.64
C LYS A 453 -3.62 -6.10 -36.56
N LEU A 454 -4.69 -5.90 -37.33
CA LEU A 454 -4.87 -4.75 -38.20
C LEU A 454 -4.69 -3.46 -37.39
N VAL A 455 -5.48 -3.29 -36.33
CA VAL A 455 -5.41 -2.09 -35.48
C VAL A 455 -4.03 -1.98 -34.82
N ALA A 456 -3.48 -3.08 -34.30
CA ALA A 456 -2.17 -3.09 -33.66
C ALA A 456 -1.04 -2.62 -34.59
N GLU A 457 -0.97 -3.08 -35.84
CA GLU A 457 0.05 -2.65 -36.81
C GLU A 457 -0.06 -1.17 -37.14
N LEU A 458 -1.28 -0.66 -37.33
CA LEU A 458 -1.51 0.77 -37.58
C LEU A 458 -1.05 1.62 -36.39
N MET A 459 -1.38 1.22 -35.16
CA MET A 459 -0.93 1.90 -33.95
C MET A 459 0.58 1.81 -33.78
N ILE A 460 1.21 0.67 -34.10
CA ILE A 460 2.66 0.53 -34.08
C ILE A 460 3.31 1.48 -35.09
N ALA A 461 2.77 1.60 -36.30
CA ALA A 461 3.26 2.52 -37.30
C ALA A 461 3.18 3.98 -36.85
N VAL A 462 2.05 4.42 -36.25
CA VAL A 462 1.92 5.76 -35.68
C VAL A 462 2.99 6.03 -34.61
N ASN A 463 3.06 5.15 -33.61
CA ASN A 463 3.96 5.28 -32.47
C ASN A 463 5.45 5.24 -32.89
N SER A 464 5.79 4.46 -33.91
CA SER A 464 7.14 4.39 -34.45
C SER A 464 7.48 5.62 -35.28
N THR A 465 6.59 6.04 -36.19
CA THR A 465 6.84 7.17 -37.09
C THR A 465 6.94 8.49 -36.32
N TRP A 466 6.02 8.76 -35.40
CA TRP A 466 6.09 9.99 -34.59
C TRP A 466 7.21 9.93 -33.55
N GLY A 467 7.48 8.77 -32.96
CA GLY A 467 8.63 8.61 -32.07
C GLY A 467 9.96 8.92 -32.76
N LYS A 468 10.12 8.47 -34.02
CA LYS A 468 11.27 8.81 -34.86
C LYS A 468 11.29 10.28 -35.25
N LEU A 469 10.15 10.85 -35.65
CA LEU A 469 10.05 12.26 -36.03
C LEU A 469 10.51 13.19 -34.91
N LEU A 470 10.11 12.91 -33.67
CA LEU A 470 10.52 13.66 -32.48
C LEU A 470 12.03 13.53 -32.24
N ASP A 471 12.58 12.31 -32.33
CA ASP A 471 14.02 12.07 -32.14
C ASP A 471 14.87 12.76 -33.21
N ASP A 472 14.47 12.68 -34.48
CA ASP A 472 15.16 13.31 -35.62
C ASP A 472 15.25 14.84 -35.49
N HIS A 473 14.36 15.46 -34.70
CA HIS A 473 14.32 16.90 -34.44
C HIS A 473 14.82 17.27 -33.03
N ASP A 474 15.43 16.35 -32.30
CA ASP A 474 15.86 16.51 -30.90
C ASP A 474 14.75 17.04 -29.96
N VAL A 475 13.51 16.64 -30.24
CA VAL A 475 12.37 16.94 -29.37
C VAL A 475 12.23 15.82 -28.34
N ALA A 476 12.24 16.18 -27.07
CA ALA A 476 12.10 15.21 -26.00
C ALA A 476 10.74 14.50 -26.06
N ALA A 477 10.74 13.18 -25.94
CA ALA A 477 9.56 12.35 -25.89
C ALA A 477 9.75 11.21 -24.88
N ILE A 478 8.64 10.56 -24.51
CA ILE A 478 8.63 9.39 -23.65
C ILE A 478 8.51 8.15 -24.53
N TYR A 479 9.57 7.36 -24.53
CA TYR A 479 9.74 6.14 -25.30
C TYR A 479 9.51 4.92 -24.43
N ARG A 480 8.84 3.92 -24.99
CA ARG A 480 8.75 2.58 -24.43
C ARG A 480 9.78 1.71 -25.11
N VAL A 481 10.80 1.29 -24.38
CA VAL A 481 11.93 0.54 -24.93
C VAL A 481 11.92 -0.88 -24.38
N GLN A 482 12.47 -1.81 -25.15
CA GLN A 482 12.58 -3.20 -24.72
C GLN A 482 13.95 -3.76 -25.03
N SER A 483 14.69 -4.11 -23.98
CA SER A 483 16.02 -4.72 -24.06
C SER A 483 16.07 -5.95 -23.16
N ALA A 484 16.64 -7.06 -23.66
CA ALA A 484 16.76 -8.32 -22.91
C ALA A 484 15.42 -8.81 -22.30
N GLY A 485 14.32 -8.66 -23.04
CA GLY A 485 12.98 -9.07 -22.61
C GLY A 485 12.29 -8.12 -21.62
N LYS A 486 12.99 -7.15 -21.03
CA LYS A 486 12.42 -6.18 -20.09
C LYS A 486 11.96 -4.92 -20.83
N VAL A 487 10.75 -4.47 -20.51
CA VAL A 487 10.17 -3.22 -21.01
C VAL A 487 10.33 -2.14 -19.96
N ARG A 488 10.71 -0.93 -20.37
CA ARG A 488 10.78 0.25 -19.51
C ARG A 488 10.42 1.51 -20.30
N MET A 489 10.01 2.54 -19.59
CA MET A 489 9.84 3.88 -20.16
C MET A 489 11.18 4.63 -20.07
N THR A 490 11.42 5.59 -20.95
CA THR A 490 12.65 6.42 -20.98
C THR A 490 12.42 7.71 -21.77
N THR A 491 13.15 8.77 -21.46
CA THR A 491 13.14 10.04 -22.21
C THR A 491 14.10 10.07 -23.41
N SER A 492 14.82 8.98 -23.63
CA SER A 492 15.72 8.77 -24.76
C SER A 492 15.21 7.65 -25.65
N ALA A 493 15.31 7.85 -26.97
CA ALA A 493 14.95 6.85 -27.95
C ALA A 493 15.89 5.63 -27.85
N MET A 494 15.29 4.44 -27.81
CA MET A 494 16.00 3.18 -28.01
C MET A 494 15.05 2.17 -28.67
N ALA A 495 15.64 1.11 -29.22
CA ALA A 495 14.87 0.04 -29.86
C ALA A 495 13.90 -0.67 -28.91
N HIS A 496 12.75 -1.06 -29.45
CA HIS A 496 11.84 -2.00 -28.82
C HIS A 496 11.98 -3.36 -29.50
N LEU A 497 12.91 -4.20 -29.02
CA LEU A 497 13.34 -5.42 -29.72
C LEU A 497 12.20 -6.41 -30.01
N GLY A 498 11.21 -6.54 -29.12
CA GLY A 498 10.06 -7.42 -29.35
C GLY A 498 9.09 -6.92 -30.42
N LEU A 499 9.11 -5.63 -30.74
CA LEU A 499 8.30 -5.04 -31.82
C LEU A 499 9.12 -4.84 -33.11
N GLY A 500 10.44 -5.05 -33.09
CA GLY A 500 11.27 -4.93 -34.29
C GLY A 500 11.42 -3.50 -34.81
N ILE A 501 11.27 -2.50 -33.93
CA ILE A 501 11.31 -1.07 -34.29
C ILE A 501 12.40 -0.34 -33.51
N SER A 502 12.99 0.67 -34.16
CA SER A 502 14.05 1.50 -33.59
C SER A 502 13.53 2.55 -32.61
N HIS A 503 12.29 3.01 -32.81
CA HIS A 503 11.64 4.03 -32.00
C HIS A 503 10.23 3.56 -31.67
N TYR A 504 9.80 3.79 -30.42
CA TYR A 504 8.43 3.51 -30.02
C TYR A 504 8.01 4.47 -28.92
N ALA A 505 7.36 5.58 -29.32
CA ALA A 505 6.78 6.54 -28.39
C ALA A 505 5.27 6.34 -28.36
N TRP A 506 4.68 6.24 -27.18
CA TRP A 506 3.23 6.15 -27.05
C TRP A 506 2.59 7.49 -27.41
N THR A 507 1.76 7.50 -28.44
CA THR A 507 1.17 8.70 -29.06
C THR A 507 -0.22 8.45 -29.66
N SER A 508 -0.76 7.25 -29.49
CA SER A 508 -1.96 6.77 -30.18
C SER A 508 -3.18 6.64 -29.26
N SER A 509 -3.09 7.05 -27.99
CA SER A 509 -4.20 6.99 -27.03
C SER A 509 -4.23 8.15 -26.02
N PRO A 510 -4.22 9.42 -26.47
CA PRO A 510 -4.10 10.59 -25.60
C PRO A 510 -5.32 10.89 -24.74
N LEU A 511 -6.49 10.29 -24.98
CA LEU A 511 -7.66 10.46 -24.13
C LEU A 511 -7.60 9.62 -22.85
N ARG A 512 -6.82 8.53 -22.87
CA ARG A 512 -6.77 7.52 -21.81
C ARG A 512 -5.38 7.20 -21.26
N ARG A 513 -4.32 7.76 -21.85
CA ARG A 513 -2.94 7.65 -21.35
C ARG A 513 -2.26 9.02 -21.35
N TYR A 514 -1.80 9.44 -20.18
CA TYR A 514 -1.18 10.75 -20.00
C TYR A 514 0.15 10.87 -20.75
N VAL A 515 0.90 9.78 -20.87
CA VAL A 515 2.13 9.72 -21.68
C VAL A 515 1.86 10.12 -23.14
N ASP A 516 0.77 9.61 -23.73
CA ASP A 516 0.39 9.94 -25.11
C ASP A 516 0.01 11.41 -25.25
N LEU A 517 -0.67 11.98 -24.25
CA LEU A 517 -0.98 13.41 -24.21
C LEU A 517 0.29 14.27 -24.13
N VAL A 518 1.26 13.89 -23.29
CA VAL A 518 2.55 14.57 -23.17
C VAL A 518 3.31 14.56 -24.49
N ASN A 519 3.43 13.39 -25.11
CA ASN A 519 4.09 13.26 -26.42
C ASN A 519 3.32 14.00 -27.52
N GLN A 520 1.98 14.08 -27.44
CA GLN A 520 1.17 14.84 -28.39
C GLN A 520 1.42 16.35 -28.29
N TRP A 521 1.58 16.92 -27.09
CA TRP A 521 1.97 18.33 -26.95
C TRP A 521 3.33 18.62 -27.59
N GLN A 522 4.30 17.72 -27.42
CA GLN A 522 5.63 17.84 -28.05
C GLN A 522 5.53 17.77 -29.58
N LEU A 523 4.77 16.81 -30.10
CA LEU A 523 4.54 16.64 -31.53
C LEU A 523 3.85 17.86 -32.15
N LEU A 524 2.78 18.37 -31.54
CA LEU A 524 2.07 19.54 -32.04
C LEU A 524 2.94 20.80 -32.01
N ALA A 525 3.78 20.98 -30.98
CA ALA A 525 4.74 22.09 -30.93
C ALA A 525 5.75 22.01 -32.09
N LEU A 526 6.27 20.81 -32.38
CA LEU A 526 7.14 20.57 -33.52
C LEU A 526 6.45 20.90 -34.86
N LEU A 527 5.21 20.45 -35.06
CA LEU A 527 4.44 20.71 -36.29
C LEU A 527 4.14 22.20 -36.49
N ASP A 528 3.93 22.95 -35.40
CA ASP A 528 3.71 24.40 -35.43
C ASP A 528 5.03 25.21 -35.55
N GLY A 529 6.20 24.57 -35.53
CA GLY A 529 7.50 25.25 -35.49
C GLY A 529 7.75 26.04 -34.21
N LYS A 530 7.12 25.64 -33.10
CA LYS A 530 7.25 26.27 -31.78
C LYS A 530 8.26 25.51 -30.92
N ALA A 531 8.74 26.17 -29.88
CA ALA A 531 9.55 25.52 -28.86
C ALA A 531 8.75 24.38 -28.17
N PRO A 532 9.33 23.19 -28.00
CA PRO A 532 8.69 22.10 -27.27
C PRO A 532 8.33 22.51 -25.84
N PRO A 533 7.12 22.22 -25.33
CA PRO A 533 6.70 22.62 -23.98
C PRO A 533 7.52 21.99 -22.86
N PHE A 534 8.15 20.84 -23.10
CA PHE A 534 8.95 20.15 -22.09
C PHE A 534 10.37 19.88 -22.59
N SER A 535 11.35 20.18 -21.74
CA SER A 535 12.72 19.74 -21.94
C SER A 535 12.87 18.27 -21.53
N ARG A 536 13.96 17.62 -21.98
CA ARG A 536 14.25 16.20 -21.68
C ARG A 536 14.31 15.88 -20.19
N ASN A 537 14.69 16.85 -19.36
CA ASN A 537 14.84 16.72 -17.91
C ASN A 537 13.69 17.34 -17.11
N ALA A 538 12.59 17.73 -17.77
CA ALA A 538 11.43 18.27 -17.07
C ALA A 538 10.84 17.20 -16.13
N ASP A 539 10.40 17.61 -14.94
CA ASP A 539 9.84 16.71 -13.92
C ASP A 539 8.71 15.83 -14.48
N ILE A 540 7.87 16.39 -15.37
CA ILE A 540 6.79 15.67 -16.05
C ILE A 540 7.30 14.53 -16.94
N MET A 541 8.44 14.71 -17.61
CA MET A 541 9.05 13.71 -18.49
C MET A 541 9.68 12.60 -17.67
N LEU A 542 10.25 12.94 -16.51
CA LEU A 542 10.85 11.98 -15.57
C LEU A 542 9.81 11.22 -14.75
N ALA A 543 8.72 11.87 -14.32
CA ALA A 543 7.64 11.25 -13.57
C ALA A 543 6.79 10.28 -14.41
N ALA A 544 6.79 10.47 -15.72
CA ALA A 544 6.09 9.60 -16.67
C ALA A 544 6.91 8.36 -17.10
N VAL A 545 8.17 8.26 -16.64
CA VAL A 545 9.09 7.13 -16.86
C VAL A 545 9.14 6.24 -15.62
#